data_AF-A0A6A5H339-F1
#
_entry.id   AF-A0A6A5H339-F1
#
_cell.length_a   1.000
_cell.length_b   1.000
_cell.length_c   1.000
_cell.angle_alpha   90.00
_cell.angle_beta   90.00
_cell.angle_gamma   90.00
#
_symmetry.space_group_name_H-M   'P 1'
#
loop_
_entity.id
_entity.type
_entity.pdbx_description
1 polymer ?
#
loop_
_entity_poly.entity_id
_entity_poly.type
_entity_poly.pdbx_seq_one_letter_code
_entity_poly.pdbx_strand_id
1 'polypeptide(L)'
;MVTTAAERPKDVPAKEAEKRQAEEQKLINNARPLTEKEQEEKTELLTQAITDWTKREFTQFIRGNEKYGRDDLESIAKEMERPLEEIQRYANVFWERVDELQDSEKLLSQIEKGEARIQRKYAVKKALDAKIAKYKAPFQQLRISYGTNKGKTYTEEEDRFLVCETHRLGYDKENVFEELRQSVRMAPQFRFDWFLKSRTAMELQRRCNTLITLIEREMGEVAEAKPVVVATAGDKKKASSNAQKSGASAAKKAKTSSK
;
A
#
# COMPACT_ATOMS: atom_id res chain seq x y z
N MET A 1 -10.41 -6.14 31.77
CA MET A 1 -11.27 -4.98 31.48
C MET A 1 -10.57 -3.77 32.10
N VAL A 2 -9.91 -2.95 31.27
CA VAL A 2 -9.23 -1.73 31.75
C VAL A 2 -10.19 -0.57 31.51
N THR A 3 -10.80 -0.07 32.57
CA THR A 3 -11.60 1.15 32.56
C THR A 3 -10.64 2.34 32.47
N THR A 4 -10.50 2.92 31.28
CA THR A 4 -9.89 4.25 31.12
C THR A 4 -10.82 5.27 31.77
N ALA A 5 -10.46 5.72 32.97
CA ALA A 5 -11.09 6.86 33.61
C ALA A 5 -10.87 8.10 32.73
N ALA A 6 -11.95 8.78 32.34
CA ALA A 6 -11.86 10.04 31.62
C ALA A 6 -11.03 11.04 32.45
N GLU A 7 -9.94 11.56 31.87
CA GLU A 7 -9.19 12.67 32.46
C GLU A 7 -10.15 13.83 32.73
N ARG A 8 -10.23 14.24 34.00
CA ARG A 8 -10.96 15.47 34.36
C ARG A 8 -10.30 16.64 33.62
N PRO A 9 -11.08 17.54 33.00
CA PRO A 9 -10.52 18.74 32.37
C PRO A 9 -9.60 19.44 33.36
N LYS A 10 -8.37 19.77 32.95
CA LYS A 10 -7.45 20.56 33.79
C LYS A 10 -8.16 21.86 34.17
N ASP A 11 -8.23 22.15 35.47
CA ASP A 11 -8.83 23.39 35.97
C ASP A 11 -8.16 24.57 35.28
N VAL A 12 -8.93 25.29 34.46
CA VAL A 12 -8.50 26.55 33.86
C VAL A 12 -8.16 27.52 35.00
N PRO A 13 -7.04 28.27 34.93
CA PRO A 13 -6.69 29.23 35.98
C PRO A 13 -7.89 30.13 36.29
N ALA A 14 -8.19 30.35 37.58
CA ALA A 14 -9.43 31.03 38.02
C ALA A 14 -9.72 32.34 37.26
N LYS A 15 -8.67 33.11 36.96
CA LYS A 15 -8.76 34.38 36.23
C LYS A 15 -9.14 34.22 34.75
N GLU A 16 -8.75 33.13 34.10
CA GLU A 16 -9.10 32.81 32.71
C GLU A 16 -10.51 32.23 32.62
N ALA A 17 -10.91 31.42 33.62
CA ALA A 17 -12.27 30.91 33.76
C ALA A 17 -13.27 32.07 33.97
N GLU A 18 -12.99 33.00 34.88
CA GLU A 18 -13.82 34.20 35.09
C GLU A 18 -13.93 35.06 33.83
N LYS A 19 -12.83 35.21 33.08
CA LYS A 19 -12.83 35.95 31.82
C LYS A 19 -13.70 35.27 30.75
N ARG A 20 -13.55 33.96 30.55
CA ARG A 20 -14.42 33.18 29.63
C ARG A 20 -15.88 33.25 30.04
N GLN A 21 -16.17 33.11 31.33
CA GLN A 21 -17.52 33.21 31.87
C GLN A 21 -18.13 34.60 31.60
N ALA A 22 -17.36 35.67 31.84
CA ALA A 22 -17.82 37.03 31.55
C ALA A 22 -18.05 37.27 30.05
N GLU A 23 -17.20 36.71 29.18
CA GLU A 23 -17.34 36.78 27.73
C GLU A 23 -18.59 36.03 27.23
N GLU A 24 -18.81 34.79 27.68
CA GLU A 24 -20.01 34.01 27.37
C GLU A 24 -21.29 34.68 27.89
N GLN A 25 -21.25 35.22 29.12
CA GLN A 25 -22.39 35.96 29.67
C GLN A 25 -22.68 37.23 28.87
N LYS A 26 -21.64 37.90 28.36
CA LYS A 26 -21.81 39.06 27.47
C LYS A 26 -22.44 38.67 26.14
N LEU A 27 -22.14 37.50 25.59
CA LEU A 27 -22.82 36.96 24.40
C LEU A 27 -24.31 36.71 24.67
N ILE A 28 -24.64 36.08 25.81
CA ILE A 28 -26.03 35.83 26.22
C ILE A 28 -26.80 37.14 26.37
N ASN A 29 -26.23 38.12 27.08
CA ASN A 29 -26.89 39.40 27.34
C ASN A 29 -27.15 40.21 26.05
N ASN A 30 -26.31 40.02 25.02
CA ASN A 30 -26.45 40.68 23.72
C ASN A 30 -27.26 39.87 22.69
N ALA A 31 -27.71 38.66 23.04
CA ALA A 31 -28.48 37.83 22.14
C ALA A 31 -29.86 38.45 21.88
N ARG A 32 -30.24 38.52 20.61
CA ARG A 32 -31.57 38.96 20.16
C ARG A 32 -32.22 37.88 19.29
N PRO A 33 -33.56 37.85 19.18
CA PRO A 33 -34.22 37.03 18.16
C PRO A 33 -33.70 37.37 16.77
N LEU A 34 -33.67 36.37 15.88
CA LEU A 34 -33.32 36.58 14.48
C LEU A 34 -34.32 37.54 13.84
N THR A 35 -33.80 38.48 13.07
CA THR A 35 -34.61 39.34 12.20
C THR A 35 -35.26 38.52 11.09
N GLU A 36 -36.30 39.07 10.45
CA GLU A 36 -37.00 38.40 9.35
C GLU A 36 -36.04 37.98 8.22
N LYS A 37 -35.09 38.87 7.87
CA LYS A 37 -34.03 38.57 6.89
C LYS A 37 -33.09 37.44 7.33
N GLU A 38 -32.64 37.45 8.59
CA GLU A 38 -31.79 36.38 9.14
C GLU A 38 -32.55 35.05 9.24
N GLN A 39 -33.87 35.09 9.42
CA GLN A 39 -34.74 33.91 9.45
C GLN A 39 -34.96 33.32 8.04
N GLU A 40 -35.06 34.18 7.02
CA GLU A 40 -35.05 33.78 5.60
C GLU A 40 -33.70 33.15 5.23
N GLU A 41 -32.58 33.83 5.52
CA GLU A 41 -31.22 33.33 5.26
C GLU A 41 -30.96 31.99 5.95
N LYS A 42 -31.37 31.84 7.22
CA LYS A 42 -31.29 30.55 7.93
C LYS A 42 -32.05 29.45 7.18
N THR A 43 -33.22 29.76 6.65
CA THR A 43 -34.04 28.79 5.92
C THR A 43 -33.36 28.39 4.61
N GLU A 44 -32.78 29.36 3.89
CA GLU A 44 -31.99 29.11 2.68
C GLU A 44 -30.76 28.25 2.96
N LEU A 45 -29.97 28.57 3.99
CA LEU A 45 -28.77 27.81 4.36
C LEU A 45 -29.10 26.38 4.78
N LEU A 46 -30.23 26.15 5.45
CA LEU A 46 -30.68 24.79 5.80
C LEU A 46 -30.98 23.94 4.55
N THR A 47 -31.38 24.54 3.42
CA THR A 47 -31.56 23.81 2.16
C THR A 47 -30.25 23.44 1.47
N GLN A 48 -29.16 24.15 1.78
CA GLN A 48 -27.83 23.85 1.23
C GLN A 48 -27.13 22.72 2.00
N ALA A 49 -27.64 22.35 3.18
CA ALA A 49 -27.11 21.26 3.96
C ALA A 49 -27.48 19.91 3.31
N ILE A 50 -26.53 18.97 3.35
CA ILE A 50 -26.78 17.59 2.92
C ILE A 50 -27.54 16.88 4.04
N THR A 51 -28.87 17.05 4.08
CA THR A 51 -29.75 16.44 5.08
C THR A 51 -29.96 14.95 4.85
N ASP A 52 -29.70 14.48 3.64
CA ASP A 52 -30.02 13.14 3.17
C ASP A 52 -28.94 12.11 3.54
N TRP A 53 -27.87 12.54 4.23
CA TRP A 53 -26.76 11.71 4.64
C TRP A 53 -26.74 11.53 6.15
N THR A 54 -26.92 10.30 6.58
CA THR A 54 -26.80 9.89 7.98
C THR A 54 -25.35 9.60 8.36
N LYS A 55 -25.06 9.63 9.67
CA LYS A 55 -23.74 9.22 10.19
C LYS A 55 -23.36 7.78 9.81
N ARG A 56 -24.36 6.90 9.61
CA ARG A 56 -24.17 5.52 9.16
C ARG A 56 -23.65 5.50 7.73
N GLU A 57 -24.28 6.23 6.82
CA GLU A 57 -23.87 6.32 5.41
C GLU A 57 -22.51 6.97 5.26
N PHE A 58 -22.23 8.02 6.05
CA PHE A 58 -20.88 8.58 6.14
C PHE A 58 -19.85 7.50 6.51
N THR A 59 -20.11 6.73 7.57
CA THR A 59 -19.19 5.67 8.00
C THR A 59 -19.03 4.58 6.92
N GLN A 60 -20.10 4.27 6.19
CA GLN A 60 -20.07 3.30 5.09
C GLN A 60 -19.28 3.83 3.89
N PHE A 61 -19.41 5.12 3.57
CA PHE A 61 -18.62 5.79 2.54
C PHE A 61 -17.13 5.74 2.85
N ILE A 62 -16.72 6.05 4.09
CA ILE A 62 -15.32 5.94 4.53
C ILE A 62 -14.79 4.50 4.39
N ARG A 63 -15.59 3.50 4.83
CA ARG A 63 -15.22 2.07 4.65
C ARG A 63 -15.14 1.66 3.18
N GLY A 64 -16.01 2.20 2.34
CA GLY A 64 -15.98 2.00 0.88
C GLY A 64 -14.67 2.53 0.29
N ASN A 65 -14.28 3.75 0.64
CA ASN A 65 -13.01 4.35 0.21
C ASN A 65 -11.80 3.56 0.73
N GLU A 66 -11.83 3.05 1.97
CA GLU A 66 -10.76 2.18 2.49
C GLU A 66 -10.64 0.86 1.68
N LYS A 67 -11.77 0.28 1.26
CA LYS A 67 -11.83 -1.05 0.65
C LYS A 67 -11.58 -1.06 -0.86
N TYR A 68 -12.08 -0.05 -1.56
CA TYR A 68 -12.00 0.04 -3.03
C TYR A 68 -11.04 1.14 -3.51
N GLY A 69 -10.67 2.07 -2.63
CA GLY A 69 -9.90 3.27 -2.97
C GLY A 69 -10.81 4.43 -3.36
N ARG A 70 -10.26 5.65 -3.36
CA ARG A 70 -11.02 6.88 -3.64
C ARG A 70 -11.56 6.99 -5.07
N ASP A 71 -10.95 6.27 -6.01
CA ASP A 71 -11.26 6.38 -7.44
C ASP A 71 -12.40 5.43 -7.87
N ASP A 72 -12.61 4.32 -7.17
CA ASP A 72 -13.61 3.31 -7.53
C ASP A 72 -14.98 3.62 -6.90
N LEU A 73 -15.56 4.74 -7.34
CA LEU A 73 -16.86 5.21 -6.89
C LEU A 73 -18.00 4.26 -7.27
N GLU A 74 -17.84 3.47 -8.35
CA GLU A 74 -18.83 2.48 -8.78
C GLU A 74 -18.99 1.35 -7.76
N SER A 75 -17.86 0.79 -7.28
CA SER A 75 -17.89 -0.23 -6.24
C SER A 75 -18.42 0.32 -4.92
N ILE A 76 -18.08 1.57 -4.57
CA ILE A 76 -18.59 2.25 -3.37
C ILE A 76 -20.11 2.43 -3.48
N ALA A 77 -20.61 2.95 -4.60
CA ALA A 77 -22.04 3.15 -4.83
C ALA A 77 -22.83 1.84 -4.75
N LYS A 78 -22.29 0.78 -5.33
CA LYS A 78 -22.87 -0.56 -5.24
C LYS A 78 -22.92 -1.10 -3.81
N GLU A 79 -21.86 -0.92 -3.01
CA GLU A 79 -21.85 -1.37 -1.61
C GLU A 79 -22.76 -0.52 -0.71
N MET A 80 -22.94 0.75 -1.04
CA MET A 80 -23.85 1.66 -0.34
C MET A 80 -25.30 1.53 -0.77
N GLU A 81 -25.58 0.79 -1.85
CA GLU A 81 -26.90 0.70 -2.48
C GLU A 81 -27.47 2.09 -2.85
N ARG A 82 -26.60 3.00 -3.31
CA ARG A 82 -26.96 4.38 -3.69
C ARG A 82 -26.64 4.68 -5.15
N PRO A 83 -27.31 5.67 -5.78
CA PRO A 83 -26.97 6.10 -7.13
C PRO A 83 -25.53 6.62 -7.22
N LEU A 84 -24.85 6.28 -8.32
CA LEU A 84 -23.47 6.71 -8.56
C LEU A 84 -23.34 8.23 -8.57
N GLU A 85 -24.31 8.92 -9.17
CA GLU A 85 -24.32 10.38 -9.27
C GLU A 85 -24.39 11.04 -7.89
N GLU A 86 -25.07 10.40 -6.94
CA GLU A 86 -25.14 10.89 -5.58
C GLU A 86 -23.82 10.69 -4.83
N ILE A 87 -23.23 9.51 -4.93
CA ILE A 87 -21.92 9.22 -4.34
C ILE A 87 -20.85 10.15 -4.92
N GLN A 88 -20.90 10.44 -6.21
CA GLN A 88 -19.94 11.34 -6.85
C GLN A 88 -20.10 12.79 -6.40
N ARG A 89 -21.35 13.29 -6.28
CA ARG A 89 -21.61 14.62 -5.69
C ARG A 89 -21.09 14.71 -4.27
N TYR A 90 -21.38 13.70 -3.44
CA TYR A 90 -20.91 13.67 -2.06
C TYR A 90 -19.39 13.58 -1.96
N ALA A 91 -18.76 12.72 -2.77
CA ALA A 91 -17.32 12.52 -2.79
C ALA A 91 -16.58 13.82 -3.15
N ASN A 92 -17.07 14.57 -4.15
CA ASN A 92 -16.46 15.85 -4.52
C ASN A 92 -16.44 16.83 -3.33
N VAL A 93 -17.60 17.04 -2.68
CA VAL A 93 -17.70 17.93 -1.52
C VAL A 93 -16.87 17.40 -0.35
N PHE A 94 -16.88 16.09 -0.12
CA PHE A 94 -16.10 15.46 0.94
C PHE A 94 -14.61 15.74 0.75
N TRP A 95 -14.04 15.50 -0.43
CA TRP A 95 -12.61 15.69 -0.67
C TRP A 95 -12.20 17.16 -0.66
N GLU A 96 -13.08 18.08 -1.05
CA GLU A 96 -12.83 19.53 -0.96
C GLU A 96 -12.84 20.06 0.49
N ARG A 97 -13.65 19.45 1.37
CA ARG A 97 -13.93 19.97 2.72
C ARG A 97 -13.61 19.01 3.86
N VAL A 98 -12.88 17.93 3.59
CA VAL A 98 -12.56 16.88 4.58
C VAL A 98 -11.85 17.46 5.81
N ASP A 99 -11.07 18.52 5.63
CA ASP A 99 -10.31 19.20 6.69
C ASP A 99 -11.19 19.90 7.73
N GLU A 100 -12.46 20.19 7.39
CA GLU A 100 -13.43 20.78 8.33
C GLU A 100 -13.97 19.77 9.35
N LEU A 101 -13.75 18.47 9.13
CA LEU A 101 -14.19 17.41 10.04
C LEU A 101 -13.27 17.34 11.26
N GLN A 102 -13.86 17.17 12.46
CA GLN A 102 -13.11 17.05 13.72
C GLN A 102 -12.07 15.91 13.72
N ASP A 103 -12.36 14.81 13.00
CA ASP A 103 -11.50 13.62 12.92
C ASP A 103 -10.84 13.45 11.53
N SER A 104 -10.66 14.54 10.77
CA SER A 104 -10.18 14.52 9.37
C SER A 104 -8.89 13.71 9.19
N GLU A 105 -7.84 13.97 9.97
CA GLU A 105 -6.55 13.27 9.89
C GLU A 105 -6.69 11.76 10.07
N LYS A 106 -7.55 11.33 10.99
CA LYS A 106 -7.76 9.91 11.29
C LYS A 106 -8.47 9.22 10.13
N LEU A 107 -9.46 9.87 9.53
CA LEU A 107 -10.22 9.37 8.39
C LEU A 107 -9.32 9.25 7.14
N LEU A 108 -8.53 10.29 6.86
CA LEU A 108 -7.57 10.28 5.76
C LEU A 108 -6.55 9.16 5.93
N SER A 109 -5.96 9.03 7.13
CA SER A 109 -5.00 7.96 7.41
C SER A 109 -5.60 6.55 7.24
N GLN A 110 -6.88 6.38 7.58
CA GLN A 110 -7.58 5.11 7.37
C GLN A 110 -7.72 4.79 5.88
N ILE A 111 -8.17 5.76 5.08
CA ILE A 111 -8.35 5.60 3.64
C ILE A 111 -7.01 5.33 2.95
N GLU A 112 -5.97 6.12 3.24
CA GLU A 112 -4.63 5.95 2.67
C GLU A 112 -4.01 4.58 2.99
N LYS A 113 -4.23 4.07 4.22
CA LYS A 113 -3.81 2.71 4.58
C LYS A 113 -4.56 1.64 3.79
N GLY A 114 -5.85 1.85 3.54
CA GLY A 114 -6.67 1.01 2.66
C GLY A 114 -6.11 0.98 1.23
N GLU A 115 -5.88 2.15 0.66
CA GLU A 115 -5.29 2.31 -0.67
C GLU A 115 -3.90 1.70 -0.78
N ALA A 116 -3.04 1.88 0.22
CA ALA A 116 -1.74 1.24 0.26
C ALA A 116 -1.83 -0.30 0.24
N ARG A 117 -2.85 -0.89 0.88
CA ARG A 117 -3.11 -2.34 0.83
C ARG A 117 -3.55 -2.78 -0.56
N ILE A 118 -4.44 -2.02 -1.20
CA ILE A 118 -4.91 -2.28 -2.57
C ILE A 118 -3.74 -2.22 -3.55
N GLN A 119 -2.93 -1.17 -3.47
CA GLN A 119 -1.74 -0.99 -4.31
C GLN A 119 -0.72 -2.10 -4.07
N ARG A 120 -0.48 -2.47 -2.81
CA ARG A 120 0.41 -3.59 -2.45
C ARG A 120 -0.06 -4.88 -3.11
N LYS A 121 -1.34 -5.21 -3.02
CA LYS A 121 -1.94 -6.41 -3.63
C LYS A 121 -1.75 -6.42 -5.15
N TYR A 122 -1.98 -5.30 -5.83
CA TYR A 122 -1.75 -5.19 -7.28
C TYR A 122 -0.27 -5.36 -7.63
N ALA A 123 0.64 -4.71 -6.89
CA ALA A 123 2.08 -4.81 -7.09
C ALA A 123 2.58 -6.25 -6.94
N VAL A 124 2.14 -6.95 -5.88
CA VAL A 124 2.49 -8.36 -5.64
C VAL A 124 2.01 -9.25 -6.77
N LYS A 125 0.74 -9.11 -7.19
CA LYS A 125 0.19 -9.89 -8.32
C LYS A 125 1.01 -9.67 -9.59
N LYS A 126 1.27 -8.42 -9.94
CA LYS A 126 2.07 -8.05 -11.12
C LYS A 126 3.50 -8.61 -11.05
N ALA A 127 4.14 -8.55 -9.89
CA ALA A 127 5.48 -9.07 -9.69
C ALA A 127 5.54 -10.59 -9.84
N LEU A 128 4.58 -11.31 -9.26
CA LEU A 128 4.46 -12.77 -9.38
C LEU A 128 4.18 -13.19 -10.82
N ASP A 129 3.23 -12.54 -11.50
CA ASP A 129 2.92 -12.79 -12.92
C ASP A 129 4.16 -12.63 -13.78
N ALA A 130 4.86 -11.50 -13.64
CA ALA A 130 6.06 -11.20 -14.41
C ALA A 130 7.20 -12.16 -14.09
N LYS A 131 7.35 -12.60 -12.84
CA LYS A 131 8.38 -13.56 -12.44
C LYS A 131 8.12 -14.94 -13.02
N ILE A 132 6.88 -15.42 -12.96
CA ILE A 132 6.49 -16.75 -13.43
C ILE A 132 6.54 -16.84 -14.95
N ALA A 133 6.14 -15.77 -15.65
CA ALA A 133 6.21 -15.68 -17.11
C ALA A 133 7.63 -15.82 -17.70
N LYS A 134 8.69 -15.62 -16.89
CA LYS A 134 10.08 -15.83 -17.32
C LYS A 134 10.44 -17.32 -17.52
N TYR A 135 9.63 -18.25 -17.04
CA TYR A 135 9.95 -19.68 -17.02
C TYR A 135 8.89 -20.49 -17.76
N LYS A 136 9.33 -21.46 -18.58
CA LYS A 136 8.42 -22.40 -19.25
C LYS A 136 7.82 -23.43 -18.28
N ALA A 137 8.61 -23.86 -17.30
CA ALA A 137 8.19 -24.77 -16.24
C ALA A 137 8.51 -24.18 -14.86
N PRO A 138 7.70 -23.24 -14.33
CA PRO A 138 7.99 -22.48 -13.11
C PRO A 138 8.28 -23.37 -11.89
N PHE A 139 7.47 -24.42 -11.67
CA PHE A 139 7.62 -25.36 -10.55
C PHE A 139 8.95 -26.13 -10.55
N GLN A 140 9.69 -26.16 -11.65
CA GLN A 140 10.99 -26.83 -11.75
C GLN A 140 12.12 -25.81 -11.88
N GLN A 141 11.89 -24.71 -12.61
CA GLN A 141 12.95 -23.83 -13.09
C GLN A 141 13.05 -22.51 -12.33
N LEU A 142 11.98 -22.04 -11.66
CA LEU A 142 11.95 -20.69 -11.05
C LEU A 142 13.01 -20.51 -9.96
N ARG A 143 14.01 -19.66 -10.20
CA ARG A 143 15.04 -19.31 -9.22
C ARG A 143 14.70 -18.00 -8.52
N ILE A 144 14.98 -17.91 -7.23
CA ILE A 144 14.79 -16.70 -6.42
C ILE A 144 16.16 -16.12 -6.08
N SER A 145 16.34 -14.81 -6.29
CA SER A 145 17.56 -14.11 -5.86
C SER A 145 17.44 -13.76 -4.37
N TYR A 146 18.15 -14.51 -3.52
CA TYR A 146 18.02 -14.36 -2.06
C TYR A 146 18.88 -13.25 -1.45
N GLY A 147 19.99 -12.89 -2.11
CA GLY A 147 21.03 -12.06 -1.48
C GLY A 147 21.45 -12.62 -0.12
N THR A 148 21.42 -11.78 0.92
CA THR A 148 21.72 -12.16 2.31
C THR A 148 20.55 -12.83 3.05
N ASN A 149 19.36 -12.92 2.45
CA ASN A 149 18.09 -13.25 3.13
C ASN A 149 17.59 -14.68 2.90
N LYS A 150 18.44 -15.62 2.46
CA LYS A 150 18.02 -17.00 2.19
C LYS A 150 17.47 -17.71 3.44
N GLY A 151 18.12 -17.48 4.59
CA GLY A 151 17.89 -18.27 5.80
C GLY A 151 18.45 -19.70 5.67
N LYS A 152 18.43 -20.47 6.76
CA LYS A 152 18.89 -21.87 6.79
C LYS A 152 17.75 -22.90 6.83
N THR A 153 16.50 -22.43 6.97
CA THR A 153 15.35 -23.29 7.28
C THR A 153 14.62 -23.80 6.06
N TYR A 154 14.45 -22.96 5.04
CA TYR A 154 13.74 -23.34 3.80
C TYR A 154 14.73 -23.66 2.68
N THR A 155 14.43 -24.71 1.93
CA THR A 155 15.19 -25.03 0.72
C THR A 155 14.67 -24.25 -0.49
N GLU A 156 15.48 -24.23 -1.55
CA GLU A 156 15.11 -23.54 -2.79
C GLU A 156 13.97 -24.24 -3.56
N GLU A 157 13.77 -25.52 -3.30
CA GLU A 157 12.68 -26.30 -3.87
C GLU A 157 11.36 -25.97 -3.16
N GLU A 158 11.39 -25.91 -1.83
CA GLU A 158 10.26 -25.49 -1.01
C GLU A 158 9.80 -24.07 -1.38
N ASP A 159 10.72 -23.10 -1.40
CA ASP A 159 10.40 -21.70 -1.71
C ASP A 159 9.79 -21.54 -3.12
N ARG A 160 10.33 -22.27 -4.09
CA ARG A 160 9.83 -22.28 -5.47
C ARG A 160 8.40 -22.79 -5.53
N PHE A 161 8.11 -23.86 -4.80
CA PHE A 161 6.76 -24.38 -4.71
C PHE A 161 5.84 -23.36 -4.03
N LEU A 162 6.25 -22.76 -2.90
CA LEU A 162 5.45 -21.75 -2.21
C LEU A 162 5.10 -20.57 -3.10
N VAL A 163 6.05 -20.05 -3.89
CA VAL A 163 5.82 -18.95 -4.83
C VAL A 163 4.88 -19.36 -5.96
N CYS A 164 5.14 -20.49 -6.63
CA CYS A 164 4.32 -20.95 -7.75
C CYS A 164 2.89 -21.27 -7.30
N GLU A 165 2.75 -21.92 -6.13
CA GLU A 165 1.46 -22.34 -5.62
C GLU A 165 0.65 -21.15 -5.08
N THR A 166 1.29 -20.18 -4.42
CA THR A 166 0.64 -18.92 -4.00
C THR A 166 0.13 -18.13 -5.20
N HIS A 167 0.89 -18.10 -6.30
CA HIS A 167 0.43 -17.50 -7.55
C HIS A 167 -0.76 -18.24 -8.15
N ARG A 168 -0.68 -19.58 -8.22
CA ARG A 168 -1.73 -20.45 -8.78
C ARG A 168 -3.04 -20.34 -8.01
N LEU A 169 -2.99 -20.28 -6.69
CA LEU A 169 -4.16 -20.14 -5.81
C LEU A 169 -4.72 -18.71 -5.82
N GLY A 170 -3.86 -17.73 -6.11
CA GLY A 170 -4.18 -16.30 -6.08
C GLY A 170 -3.92 -15.69 -4.71
N TYR A 171 -2.86 -14.88 -4.61
CA TYR A 171 -2.42 -14.22 -3.37
C TYR A 171 -3.52 -13.42 -2.64
N ASP A 172 -4.49 -12.91 -3.40
CA ASP A 172 -5.56 -12.08 -2.89
C ASP A 172 -6.76 -12.86 -2.32
N LYS A 173 -6.82 -14.17 -2.55
CA LYS A 173 -7.94 -14.97 -2.09
C LYS A 173 -7.96 -15.03 -0.56
N GLU A 174 -9.15 -14.91 0.02
CA GLU A 174 -9.34 -15.15 1.44
C GLU A 174 -8.90 -16.59 1.79
N ASN A 175 -8.15 -16.75 2.88
CA ASN A 175 -7.59 -18.04 3.31
C ASN A 175 -6.58 -18.71 2.35
N VAL A 176 -5.97 -17.98 1.42
CA VAL A 176 -4.97 -18.52 0.47
C VAL A 176 -3.87 -19.34 1.15
N PHE A 177 -3.41 -18.93 2.34
CA PHE A 177 -2.33 -19.63 3.04
C PHE A 177 -2.76 -20.93 3.72
N GLU A 178 -4.06 -21.09 4.00
CA GLU A 178 -4.59 -22.36 4.49
C GLU A 178 -4.75 -23.36 3.33
N GLU A 179 -5.18 -22.88 2.16
CA GLU A 179 -5.17 -23.68 0.92
C GLU A 179 -3.75 -24.05 0.48
N LEU A 180 -2.79 -23.13 0.62
CA LEU A 180 -1.38 -23.39 0.38
C LEU A 180 -0.85 -24.47 1.31
N ARG A 181 -1.17 -24.40 2.60
CA ARG A 181 -0.80 -25.41 3.60
C ARG A 181 -1.38 -26.78 3.24
N GLN A 182 -2.62 -26.84 2.75
CA GLN A 182 -3.20 -28.09 2.28
C GLN A 182 -2.48 -28.61 1.02
N SER A 183 -2.16 -27.72 0.09
CA SER A 183 -1.44 -28.07 -1.16
C SER A 183 -0.04 -28.64 -0.88
N VAL A 184 0.68 -28.04 0.08
CA VAL A 184 1.96 -28.57 0.59
C VAL A 184 1.81 -30.00 1.13
N ARG A 185 0.73 -30.30 1.84
CA ARG A 185 0.52 -31.66 2.40
C ARG A 185 0.24 -32.70 1.32
N MET A 186 -0.49 -32.30 0.29
CA MET A 186 -0.91 -33.16 -0.82
C MET A 186 0.18 -33.36 -1.86
N ALA A 187 1.14 -32.43 -1.96
CA ALA A 187 2.26 -32.49 -2.90
C ALA A 187 3.16 -33.73 -2.63
N PRO A 188 3.27 -34.67 -3.59
CA PRO A 188 4.06 -35.89 -3.41
C PRO A 188 5.56 -35.62 -3.22
N GLN A 189 6.12 -34.56 -3.81
CA GLN A 189 7.54 -34.24 -3.65
C GLN A 189 7.93 -33.91 -2.19
N PHE A 190 6.98 -33.46 -1.38
CA PHE A 190 7.19 -33.18 0.05
C PHE A 190 6.75 -34.33 0.95
N ARG A 191 6.58 -35.55 0.42
CA ARG A 191 6.07 -36.72 1.17
C ARG A 191 6.83 -36.98 2.47
N PHE A 192 8.15 -36.74 2.47
CA PHE A 192 9.05 -36.93 3.60
C PHE A 192 9.57 -35.62 4.21
N ASP A 193 9.15 -34.47 3.68
CA ASP A 193 9.52 -33.16 4.20
C ASP A 193 8.60 -32.78 5.37
N TRP A 194 8.94 -33.28 6.56
CA TRP A 194 8.22 -32.99 7.78
C TRP A 194 8.33 -31.53 8.20
N PHE A 195 9.41 -30.85 7.84
CA PHE A 195 9.59 -29.44 8.18
C PHE A 195 8.53 -28.59 7.47
N LEU A 196 8.45 -28.69 6.14
CA LEU A 196 7.48 -27.93 5.35
C LEU A 196 6.04 -28.33 5.71
N LYS A 197 5.77 -29.63 5.89
CA LYS A 197 4.43 -30.13 6.25
C LYS A 197 3.95 -29.72 7.65
N SER A 198 4.87 -29.41 8.56
CA SER A 198 4.53 -28.94 9.91
C SER A 198 4.18 -27.45 9.98
N ARG A 199 4.58 -26.64 8.97
CA ARG A 199 4.40 -25.17 8.99
C ARG A 199 2.94 -24.76 9.00
N THR A 200 2.56 -23.93 9.96
CA THR A 200 1.25 -23.26 10.03
C THR A 200 1.06 -22.29 8.87
N ALA A 201 -0.18 -21.96 8.52
CA ALA A 201 -0.42 -20.98 7.45
C ALA A 201 0.17 -19.61 7.76
N MET A 202 0.19 -19.18 9.04
CA MET A 202 0.86 -17.95 9.43
C MET A 202 2.36 -17.98 9.16
N GLU A 203 3.02 -19.13 9.38
CA GLU A 203 4.45 -19.29 9.07
C GLU A 203 4.71 -19.31 7.56
N LEU A 204 3.86 -20.02 6.80
CA LEU A 204 3.92 -20.03 5.34
C LEU A 204 3.66 -18.63 4.77
N GLN A 205 2.71 -17.88 5.32
CA GLN A 205 2.42 -16.50 4.96
C GLN A 205 3.63 -15.59 5.17
N ARG A 206 4.29 -15.67 6.33
CA ARG A 206 5.52 -14.90 6.59
C ARG A 206 6.62 -15.25 5.60
N ARG A 207 6.79 -16.54 5.28
CA ARG A 207 7.79 -16.97 4.29
C ARG A 207 7.43 -16.42 2.91
N CYS A 208 6.20 -16.58 2.44
CA CYS A 208 5.74 -16.05 1.15
C CYS A 208 5.91 -14.54 1.06
N ASN A 209 5.57 -13.77 2.09
CA ASN A 209 5.78 -12.31 2.12
C ASN A 209 7.26 -11.93 1.95
N THR A 210 8.16 -12.71 2.56
CA THR A 210 9.62 -12.53 2.39
C THR A 210 10.03 -12.82 0.94
N LEU A 211 9.57 -13.94 0.37
CA LEU A 211 9.88 -14.33 -1.02
C LEU A 211 9.33 -13.32 -2.04
N ILE A 212 8.12 -12.82 -1.82
CA ILE A 212 7.50 -11.78 -2.62
C ILE A 212 8.35 -10.50 -2.60
N THR A 213 8.82 -10.08 -1.42
CA THR A 213 9.69 -8.90 -1.29
C THR A 213 11.01 -9.08 -2.08
N LEU A 214 11.59 -10.29 -2.05
CA LEU A 214 12.77 -10.61 -2.86
C LEU A 214 12.49 -10.56 -4.35
N ILE A 215 11.34 -11.08 -4.78
CA ILE A 215 10.90 -11.05 -6.19
C ILE A 215 10.65 -9.61 -6.64
N GLU A 216 9.97 -8.79 -5.84
CA GLU A 216 9.71 -7.39 -6.16
C GLU A 216 11.02 -6.60 -6.33
N ARG A 217 11.97 -6.81 -5.42
CA ARG A 217 13.30 -6.20 -5.53
C ARG A 217 14.03 -6.64 -6.79
N GLU A 218 14.04 -7.94 -7.09
CA GLU A 218 14.63 -8.45 -8.33
C GLU A 218 13.96 -7.85 -9.57
N MET A 219 12.64 -7.72 -9.57
CA MET A 219 11.91 -7.15 -10.70
C MET A 219 12.15 -5.64 -10.85
N GLY A 220 12.34 -4.91 -9.75
CA GLY A 220 12.74 -3.50 -9.76
C GLY A 220 14.16 -3.28 -10.29
N GLU A 221 15.13 -4.05 -9.80
CA GLU A 221 16.52 -4.01 -10.28
C GLU A 221 16.62 -4.37 -11.78
N VAL A 222 15.80 -5.31 -12.26
CA VAL A 222 15.74 -5.66 -13.70
C VAL A 222 15.09 -4.55 -14.55
N ALA A 223 14.16 -3.77 -13.98
CA ALA A 223 13.57 -2.62 -14.65
C ALA A 223 14.58 -1.45 -14.76
N GLU A 224 15.31 -1.16 -13.67
CA GLU A 224 16.34 -0.11 -13.64
C GLU A 224 17.60 -0.46 -14.44
N ALA A 225 17.91 -1.74 -14.63
CA ALA A 225 19.00 -2.20 -15.49
C ALA A 225 18.68 -2.12 -17.00
N LYS A 226 17.43 -1.79 -17.38
CA LYS A 226 17.01 -1.60 -18.78
C LYS A 226 16.70 -0.13 -19.12
N PRO A 227 17.73 0.73 -19.22
CA PRO A 227 17.73 1.80 -20.19
C PRO A 227 18.99 1.65 -21.06
N VAL A 228 19.08 0.58 -21.86
CA VAL A 228 20.03 0.54 -22.97
C VAL A 228 19.29 1.03 -24.20
N VAL A 229 19.50 2.31 -24.46
CA VAL A 229 19.18 3.03 -25.70
C VAL A 229 19.51 2.12 -26.89
N VAL A 230 18.49 1.83 -27.70
CA VAL A 230 18.68 1.30 -29.04
C VAL A 230 19.34 2.42 -29.84
N ALA A 231 20.68 2.39 -29.92
CA ALA A 231 21.42 3.21 -30.85
C ALA A 231 21.09 2.71 -32.26
N THR A 232 20.26 3.49 -32.95
CA THR A 232 19.99 3.35 -34.37
C THR A 232 21.29 3.46 -35.15
N ALA A 233 21.61 2.42 -35.91
CA ALA A 233 22.71 2.42 -36.87
C ALA A 233 22.39 3.41 -37.99
N GLY A 234 23.00 4.59 -37.92
CA GLY A 234 22.99 5.63 -38.94
C GLY A 234 24.40 5.88 -39.46
N ASP A 235 24.57 5.54 -40.73
CA ASP A 235 25.68 5.79 -41.64
C ASP A 235 26.48 7.10 -41.41
N LYS A 236 27.82 7.00 -41.37
CA LYS A 236 28.72 7.93 -42.08
C LYS A 236 30.18 7.45 -42.13
N LYS A 237 30.63 7.19 -43.36
CA LYS A 237 32.02 7.01 -43.80
C LYS A 237 32.80 8.34 -43.91
N LYS A 238 34.14 8.19 -43.92
CA LYS A 238 35.26 9.09 -44.30
C LYS A 238 35.75 10.06 -43.20
N ALA A 239 37.04 10.29 -42.96
CA ALA A 239 38.24 10.07 -43.78
C ALA A 239 39.52 9.84 -42.93
N SER A 240 40.59 9.53 -43.65
CA SER A 240 41.90 8.95 -43.33
C SER A 240 42.98 9.86 -42.71
N SER A 241 44.07 9.17 -42.30
CA SER A 241 45.46 9.61 -42.07
C SER A 241 45.75 10.13 -40.64
N ASN A 242 46.86 9.80 -39.95
CA ASN A 242 48.19 9.39 -40.41
C ASN A 242 49.01 8.72 -39.27
N ALA A 243 49.85 7.76 -39.67
CA ALA A 243 51.20 7.41 -39.19
C ALA A 243 51.66 7.53 -37.70
N GLN A 244 51.99 6.34 -37.14
CA GLN A 244 53.30 5.88 -36.63
C GLN A 244 53.99 6.41 -35.35
N LYS A 245 54.65 5.44 -34.69
CA LYS A 245 55.75 5.45 -33.68
C LYS A 245 55.32 5.65 -32.22
N SER A 246 55.87 5.00 -31.19
CA SER A 246 56.89 3.93 -31.01
C SER A 246 57.12 3.72 -29.49
N GLY A 247 57.52 2.51 -29.07
CA GLY A 247 58.22 2.22 -27.78
C GLY A 247 57.36 1.50 -26.73
N ALA A 248 57.54 0.21 -26.39
CA ALA A 248 58.63 -0.40 -25.58
C ALA A 248 58.77 0.27 -24.20
N SER A 249 58.83 -0.38 -23.02
CA SER A 249 59.06 -1.78 -22.61
C SER A 249 59.10 -1.86 -21.05
N ALA A 250 58.97 -3.08 -20.50
CA ALA A 250 59.49 -3.59 -19.20
C ALA A 250 58.81 -3.11 -17.89
N ALA A 251 58.24 -3.96 -17.03
CA ALA A 251 58.70 -5.15 -16.28
C ALA A 251 59.38 -4.85 -14.92
N LYS A 252 58.99 -5.66 -13.91
CA LYS A 252 59.51 -5.86 -12.53
C LYS A 252 59.08 -4.79 -11.49
N LYS A 253 58.75 -5.14 -10.23
CA LYS A 253 59.33 -6.19 -9.38
C LYS A 253 58.42 -6.50 -8.18
N ALA A 254 58.48 -7.75 -7.74
CA ALA A 254 57.92 -8.27 -6.49
C ALA A 254 58.48 -7.60 -5.22
N LYS A 255 57.71 -7.65 -4.13
CA LYS A 255 58.24 -7.90 -2.77
C LYS A 255 57.19 -8.53 -1.86
N THR A 256 57.50 -9.76 -1.48
CA THR A 256 57.09 -10.49 -0.28
C THR A 256 57.35 -9.70 1.01
N SER A 257 56.49 -9.84 2.03
CA SER A 257 56.93 -10.14 3.40
C SER A 257 55.76 -10.63 4.25
N SER A 258 56.01 -11.74 4.95
CA SER A 258 55.22 -12.31 6.04
C SER A 258 54.94 -11.32 7.17
N LYS A 259 53.77 -11.46 7.81
CA LYS A 259 53.67 -11.94 9.19
C LYS A 259 52.28 -12.54 9.42
#